data_AF-A0A7C6UYB0-F1
#
_entry.id   AF-A0A7C6UYB0-F1
#
_cell.length_a   1.000
_cell.length_b   1.000
_cell.length_c   1.000
_cell.angle_alpha   90.00
_cell.angle_beta   90.00
_cell.angle_gamma   90.00
#
_symmetry.space_group_name_H-M   'P 1'
#
loop_
_entity.id
_entity.type
_entity.pdbx_description
1 polymer ?
#
loop_
_entity_poly.entity_id
_entity_poly.type
_entity_poly.pdbx_seq_one_letter_code
_entity_poly.pdbx_strand_id
1 'polypeptide(L)'
;MIFFCVEVAGFQRAVSCRTGRPPYDPGDLLKLYVYGYFNKIRSSRKLMAECTRNIELFFLLNRLTPDFRTISDFRKDNAKALKNVFQS
;
A
#
# COMPACT_ATOMS: atom_id res chain seq x y z
N MET A 1 -9.96 -0.91 18.86
CA MET A 1 -8.48 -0.85 18.82
C MET A 1 -7.97 -2.05 18.00
N ILE A 2 -8.09 -1.96 16.67
CA ILE A 2 -7.88 -3.07 15.72
C ILE A 2 -6.48 -2.94 15.10
N PHE A 3 -5.45 -2.86 15.95
CA PHE A 3 -4.05 -2.76 15.55
C PHE A 3 -3.42 -4.14 15.25
N PHE A 4 -4.22 -5.10 14.79
CA PHE A 4 -3.74 -6.46 14.58
C PHE A 4 -2.99 -6.57 13.25
N CYS A 5 -1.67 -6.80 13.34
CA CYS A 5 -0.90 -7.69 12.47
C CYS A 5 -0.37 -7.15 11.12
N VAL A 6 0.46 -6.10 11.13
CA VAL A 6 1.40 -5.83 10.01
C VAL A 6 2.82 -6.36 10.33
N GLU A 7 3.19 -6.48 11.61
CA GLU A 7 4.50 -6.98 12.03
C GLU A 7 4.72 -8.47 11.73
N VAL A 8 3.69 -9.31 11.84
CA VAL A 8 3.82 -10.77 11.63
C VAL A 8 4.11 -11.12 10.17
N ALA A 9 3.78 -10.24 9.23
CA ALA A 9 4.01 -10.43 7.80
C ALA A 9 5.35 -9.88 7.29
N GLY A 10 6.17 -9.25 8.15
CA GLY A 10 7.52 -8.79 7.80
C GLY A 10 7.58 -7.53 6.93
N PHE A 11 6.55 -6.68 6.95
CA PHE A 11 6.57 -5.40 6.22
C PHE A 11 7.49 -4.39 6.91
N GLN A 12 8.50 -3.91 6.18
CA GLN A 12 9.42 -2.88 6.69
C GLN A 12 8.84 -1.49 6.44
N ARG A 13 8.91 -0.60 7.44
CA ARG A 13 8.60 0.82 7.27
C ARG A 13 9.60 1.43 6.30
N ALA A 14 9.11 2.20 5.31
CA ALA A 14 9.99 2.95 4.42
C ALA A 14 10.76 4.01 5.23
N VAL A 15 12.09 4.01 5.12
CA VAL A 15 12.97 5.00 5.78
C VAL A 15 12.88 6.31 5.01
N SER A 16 12.40 7.38 5.64
CA SER A 16 12.33 8.70 5.01
C SER A 16 13.70 9.36 4.92
N CYS A 17 14.03 9.90 3.75
CA CYS A 17 15.13 10.86 3.61
C CYS A 17 14.85 12.12 4.45
N ARG A 18 15.90 12.72 5.03
CA ARG A 18 15.88 13.85 6.01
C ARG A 18 15.19 15.15 5.53
N THR A 19 14.58 15.14 4.34
CA THR A 19 13.86 16.25 3.73
C THR A 19 12.66 15.65 2.98
N GLY A 20 11.46 15.69 3.56
CA GLY A 20 10.26 15.18 2.88
C GLY A 20 9.03 14.95 3.74
N ARG A 21 7.92 14.65 3.06
CA ARG A 21 6.61 14.24 3.63
C ARG A 21 6.80 12.91 4.40
N PRO A 22 6.17 12.72 5.57
CA PRO A 22 6.30 11.48 6.32
C PRO A 22 5.95 10.27 5.43
N PRO A 23 6.70 9.16 5.55
CA PRO A 23 6.47 7.98 4.72
C PRO A 23 5.10 7.39 5.05
N TYR A 24 4.41 6.88 4.03
CA TYR A 24 3.12 6.22 4.20
C TYR A 24 3.25 5.02 5.15
N ASP A 25 2.22 4.78 5.96
CA ASP A 25 2.18 3.57 6.78
C ASP A 25 2.13 2.34 5.86
N PRO A 26 3.03 1.35 6.04
CA PRO A 26 3.04 0.14 5.22
C PRO A 26 1.70 -0.62 5.26
N GLY A 27 0.92 -0.50 6.35
CA GLY A 27 -0.43 -1.05 6.46
C GLY A 27 -1.42 -0.41 5.49
N ASP A 28 -1.33 0.89 5.22
CA ASP A 28 -2.20 1.55 4.25
C ASP A 28 -1.85 1.15 2.81
N LEU A 29 -0.55 1.03 2.51
CA LEU A 29 -0.10 0.53 1.21
C LEU A 29 -0.47 -0.95 1.00
N LEU A 30 -0.45 -1.77 2.06
CA LEU A 30 -0.93 -3.15 2.00
C LEU A 30 -2.42 -3.23 1.71
N LYS A 31 -3.25 -2.41 2.38
CA LYS A 31 -4.70 -2.33 2.09
C LYS A 31 -4.96 -1.98 0.62
N LEU A 32 -4.22 -1.02 0.07
CA LEU A 32 -4.30 -0.67 -1.35
C LEU A 32 -3.94 -1.86 -2.26
N TYR A 33 -2.94 -2.65 -1.90
CA TYR A 33 -2.55 -3.86 -2.64
C TYR A 33 -3.61 -4.97 -2.58
N VAL A 34 -4.22 -5.17 -1.42
CA VAL A 34 -5.32 -6.11 -1.24
C VAL A 34 -6.53 -5.67 -2.08
N TYR A 35 -6.89 -4.38 -2.04
CA TYR A 35 -7.92 -3.81 -2.91
C TYR A 35 -7.61 -4.04 -4.40
N GLY A 36 -6.36 -3.78 -4.81
CA GLY A 36 -5.91 -4.00 -6.19
C GLY A 36 -6.01 -5.46 -6.63
N TYR A 37 -5.72 -6.40 -5.73
CA TYR A 37 -5.85 -7.83 -6.00
C TYR A 37 -7.31 -8.23 -6.26
N PHE A 38 -8.23 -7.83 -5.39
CA PHE A 38 -9.67 -8.12 -5.55
C PHE A 38 -10.26 -7.47 -6.81
N ASN A 39 -9.85 -6.25 -7.13
CA ASN A 39 -10.31 -5.53 -8.32
C ASN A 39 -9.55 -5.88 -9.61
N LYS A 40 -8.64 -6.86 -9.56
CA LYS A 40 -7.78 -7.28 -10.68
C LYS A 40 -6.94 -6.13 -11.28
N ILE A 41 -6.61 -5.12 -10.48
CA ILE A 41 -5.79 -3.97 -10.88
C ILE A 41 -4.33 -4.22 -10.48
N ARG A 42 -3.47 -4.47 -11.47
CA ARG A 42 -2.03 -4.73 -11.26
C ARG A 42 -1.12 -3.53 -11.51
N SER A 43 -1.62 -2.50 -12.20
CA SER A 43 -0.84 -1.31 -12.56
C SER A 43 -0.84 -0.30 -11.42
N SER A 44 0.35 0.12 -10.98
CA SER A 44 0.52 1.17 -9.96
C SER A 44 -0.10 2.50 -10.38
N ARG A 45 -0.04 2.84 -11.68
CA ARG A 45 -0.70 4.03 -12.23
C ARG A 45 -2.22 3.94 -12.16
N LYS A 46 -2.79 2.76 -12.43
CA LYS A 46 -4.24 2.55 -12.29
C LYS A 46 -4.67 2.62 -10.83
N LEU A 47 -3.90 2.03 -9.91
CA LEU A 47 -4.15 2.13 -8.47
C LEU A 47 -4.13 3.58 -8.00
N MET A 48 -3.13 4.37 -8.41
CA MET A 48 -3.06 5.80 -8.11
C MET A 48 -4.30 6.55 -8.61
N ALA A 49 -4.77 6.26 -9.82
CA ALA A 49 -6.00 6.86 -10.36
C ALA A 49 -7.27 6.41 -9.61
N GLU A 50 -7.31 5.17 -9.10
CA GLU A 50 -8.41 4.73 -8.24
C GLU A 50 -8.42 5.47 -6.91
N CYS A 51 -7.23 5.71 -6.31
CA CYS A 51 -7.12 6.44 -5.05
C CYS A 51 -7.65 7.88 -5.12
N THR A 52 -7.84 8.46 -6.30
CA THR A 52 -8.36 9.82 -6.49
C THR A 52 -9.82 9.87 -6.91
N ARG A 53 -10.40 8.77 -7.39
CA ARG A 53 -11.77 8.74 -7.93
C ARG A 53 -12.74 7.84 -7.16
N ASN A 54 -12.23 6.78 -6.51
CA ASN A 54 -13.08 5.81 -5.84
C ASN A 54 -13.28 6.18 -4.37
N ILE A 55 -14.55 6.36 -3.98
CA ILE A 55 -14.98 6.62 -2.59
C ILE A 55 -14.57 5.49 -1.64
N GLU A 56 -14.54 4.23 -2.12
CA GLU A 56 -14.10 3.09 -1.30
C GLU A 56 -12.64 3.27 -0.86
N LEU A 57 -11.77 3.72 -1.77
CA LEU A 57 -10.37 3.98 -1.46
C LEU A 57 -10.18 5.23 -0.61
N PHE A 58 -11.03 6.25 -0.76
CA PHE A 58 -11.04 7.38 0.16
C PHE A 58 -11.29 6.94 1.60
N PHE A 59 -12.23 6.01 1.81
CA PHE A 59 -12.49 5.47 3.14
C PHE A 59 -11.35 4.55 3.60
N LEU A 60 -10.90 3.63 2.75
CA LEU A 60 -9.89 2.62 3.09
C LEU A 60 -8.53 3.24 3.46
N LEU A 61 -8.14 4.29 2.75
CA LEU A 61 -6.85 4.96 2.89
C LEU A 61 -6.95 6.30 3.62
N ASN A 62 -8.09 6.64 4.23
CA ASN A 62 -8.31 7.95 4.88
C ASN A 62 -7.95 9.13 3.96
N ARG A 63 -8.36 9.06 2.68
CA ARG A 63 -8.07 10.03 1.61
C ARG A 63 -6.58 10.21 1.27
N LEU A 64 -5.72 9.27 1.66
CA LEU A 64 -4.34 9.24 1.19
C LEU A 64 -4.28 8.90 -0.29
N THR A 65 -3.49 9.67 -1.03
CA THR A 65 -3.28 9.50 -2.48
C THR A 65 -1.80 9.19 -2.74
N PRO A 66 -1.35 7.93 -2.52
CA PRO A 66 0.02 7.54 -2.79
C PRO A 66 0.33 7.64 -4.28
N ASP A 67 1.50 8.18 -4.59
CA ASP A 67 1.97 8.30 -5.97
C ASP A 67 2.35 6.93 -6.54
N PHE A 68 2.28 6.78 -7.87
CA PHE A 68 2.59 5.51 -8.55
C PHE A 68 4.01 5.03 -8.24
N ARG A 69 4.95 5.95 -8.00
CA ARG A 69 6.34 5.63 -7.64
C ARG A 69 6.40 4.98 -6.26
N THR A 70 5.75 5.57 -5.26
CA THR A 70 5.62 5.01 -3.92
C THR A 70 5.01 3.61 -3.93
N ILE A 71 3.92 3.42 -4.68
CA ILE A 71 3.26 2.12 -4.84
C ILE A 71 4.23 1.09 -5.45
N SER A 72 4.96 1.51 -6.48
CA SER A 72 5.90 0.64 -7.19
C SER A 72 7.12 0.26 -6.34
N ASP A 73 7.64 1.20 -5.57
CA ASP A 73 8.80 1.01 -4.69
C ASP A 73 8.41 0.11 -3.52
N PHE A 74 7.26 0.33 -2.88
CA PHE A 74 6.74 -0.55 -1.83
C PHE A 74 6.65 -2.02 -2.28
N ARG A 75 6.20 -2.27 -3.51
CA ARG A 75 6.14 -3.62 -4.08
C ARG A 75 7.51 -4.23 -4.31
N LYS A 76 8.50 -3.44 -4.72
CA LYS A 76 9.87 -3.92 -4.93
C LYS A 76 10.50 -4.30 -3.60
N ASP A 77 10.37 -3.42 -2.60
CA ASP A 77 11.00 -3.57 -1.29
C ASP A 77 10.35 -4.72 -0.49
N ASN A 78 9.04 -4.93 -0.64
CA ASN A 78 8.27 -5.94 0.10
C ASN A 78 7.81 -7.13 -0.77
N ALA A 79 8.47 -7.40 -1.89
CA ALA A 79 8.05 -8.44 -2.84
C ALA A 79 7.89 -9.83 -2.20
N LYS A 80 8.80 -10.19 -1.27
CA LYS A 80 8.76 -11.46 -0.53
C LYS A 80 7.56 -11.53 0.43
N ALA A 81 7.31 -10.45 1.17
CA ALA A 81 6.18 -10.36 2.11
C ALA A 81 4.83 -10.42 1.36
N LEU A 82 4.70 -9.68 0.26
CA LEU A 82 3.49 -9.72 -0.57
C LEU A 82 3.23 -11.12 -1.14
N LYS A 83 4.29 -11.84 -1.56
CA LYS A 83 4.17 -13.22 -2.02
C LYS A 83 3.57 -14.11 -0.94
N ASN A 84 4.02 -14.00 0.31
CA ASN A 84 3.48 -14.80 1.42
C ASN A 84 1.99 -14.48 1.69
N VAL A 85 1.61 -13.20 1.63
CA VAL A 85 0.22 -12.75 1.87
C VAL A 85 -0.75 -13.29 0.81
N PHE A 86 -0.33 -13.39 -0.46
CA PHE A 86 -1.19 -13.86 -1.56
C PHE A 86 -1.01 -15.35 -1.91
N GLN A 87 -0.16 -16.09 -1.20
CA GLN A 87 0.08 -17.53 -1.41
C GLN A 87 -0.53 -18.43 -0.33
N SER A 88 -1.24 -17.85 0.63
CA SER A 88 -1.96 -18.59 1.68
C SER A 88 -3.22 -19.26 1.15
#